data_AF-A0A6N7PZ62-F1
#
_entry.id   AF-A0A6N7PZ62-F1
#
_cell.length_a   1.000
_cell.length_b   1.000
_cell.length_c   1.000
_cell.angle_alpha   90.00
_cell.angle_beta   90.00
_cell.angle_gamma   90.00
#
_symmetry.space_group_name_H-M   'P 1'
#
loop_
_entity.id
_entity.type
_entity.pdbx_description
1 polymer ?
#
loop_
_entity_poly.entity_id
_entity_poly.type
_entity_poly.pdbx_seq_one_letter_code
_entity_poly.pdbx_strand_id
1 'polypeptide(L)'
;MWASPLPGPTNEEGCSPKSEKPAFTKKTEWKLAGLACMNNTDDDACAPNDAGTRYCASDPGPGWLQCVVREGADAPCPDNYNWDRYEMYPEDAVFDDRDCEACACGPPEGSACAASVRLYEGPSCSSQSEQLGLLSPHDQCVPILPPGHAIAGKAITDLDYVPGTCSATGGAPKGEAKKDVTRAVTFCCLHPFYLID
;
A
#
# COMPACT_ATOMS: atom_id res chain seq x y z
N MET A 1 -5.82 -36.53 -36.99
CA MET A 1 -4.58 -35.81 -37.32
C MET A 1 -4.52 -34.57 -36.47
N TRP A 2 -3.52 -34.50 -35.60
CA TRP A 2 -3.40 -33.46 -34.59
C TRP A 2 -2.76 -32.27 -35.31
N ALA A 3 -3.50 -31.18 -35.48
CA ALA A 3 -2.87 -29.91 -35.80
C ALA A 3 -1.94 -29.62 -34.62
N SER A 4 -0.63 -29.52 -34.85
CA SER A 4 0.27 -28.98 -33.83
C SER A 4 -0.31 -27.61 -33.46
N PRO A 5 -0.85 -27.43 -32.25
CA PRO A 5 -1.26 -26.10 -31.83
C PRO A 5 -0.02 -25.23 -31.98
N LEU A 6 -0.18 -24.07 -32.60
CA LEU A 6 0.88 -23.06 -32.58
C LEU A 6 1.39 -22.96 -31.13
N PRO A 7 2.72 -22.85 -30.93
CA PRO A 7 3.23 -22.65 -29.59
C PRO A 7 2.48 -21.47 -28.97
N GLY A 8 2.10 -21.60 -27.70
CA GLY A 8 1.50 -20.47 -26.99
C GLY A 8 2.44 -19.26 -27.06
N PRO A 9 1.90 -18.03 -27.02
CA PRO A 9 2.71 -16.82 -26.96
C PRO A 9 3.79 -16.94 -25.87
N THR A 10 5.05 -16.71 -26.26
CA THR A 10 6.21 -16.98 -25.40
C THR A 10 6.55 -15.85 -24.44
N ASN A 11 5.91 -14.68 -24.61
CA ASN A 11 6.22 -13.45 -23.89
C ASN A 11 5.02 -12.94 -23.07
N GLU A 12 4.12 -13.82 -22.65
CA GLU A 12 3.03 -13.47 -21.72
C GLU A 12 3.50 -13.38 -20.27
N GLU A 13 4.56 -12.60 -20.01
CA GLU A 13 4.62 -11.97 -18.70
C GLU A 13 3.43 -11.00 -18.68
N GLY A 14 2.29 -11.48 -18.17
CA GLY A 14 1.00 -10.79 -18.24
C GLY A 14 1.15 -9.31 -17.89
N CYS A 15 0.31 -8.45 -18.51
CA CYS A 15 0.42 -6.98 -18.43
C CYS A 15 0.61 -6.55 -16.97
N SER A 16 1.86 -6.32 -16.58
CA SER A 16 2.23 -6.05 -15.20
C SER A 16 2.30 -4.54 -15.06
N PRO A 17 1.51 -3.95 -14.14
CA PRO A 17 1.53 -2.50 -13.97
C PRO A 17 2.90 -2.07 -13.48
N LYS A 18 3.49 -1.07 -14.15
CA LYS A 18 4.62 -0.34 -13.56
C LYS A 18 4.06 0.53 -12.44
N SER A 19 4.27 0.12 -11.19
CA SER A 19 3.89 0.90 -10.02
C SER A 19 5.11 1.54 -9.38
N GLU A 20 5.09 2.86 -9.22
CA GLU A 20 6.00 3.57 -8.33
C GLU A 20 5.17 4.17 -7.19
N LYS A 21 5.50 3.81 -5.95
CA LYS A 21 4.83 4.37 -4.78
C LYS A 21 5.35 5.80 -4.58
N PRO A 22 4.50 6.83 -4.66
CA PRO A 22 4.96 8.20 -4.50
C PRO A 22 5.54 8.39 -3.09
N ALA A 23 6.64 9.13 -3.00
CA ALA A 23 7.19 9.53 -1.72
C ALA A 23 6.25 10.55 -1.06
N PHE A 24 5.82 10.29 0.18
CA PHE A 24 5.01 11.21 0.97
C PHE A 24 5.56 11.38 2.37
N THR A 25 5.28 12.53 2.98
CA THR A 25 5.76 12.86 4.32
C THR A 25 4.99 12.09 5.38
N LYS A 26 5.70 11.24 6.12
CA LYS A 26 5.18 10.55 7.32
C LYS A 26 5.42 11.31 8.63
N LYS A 27 6.02 12.50 8.56
CA LYS A 27 6.22 13.32 9.76
C LYS A 27 4.87 13.72 10.33
N THR A 28 4.69 13.44 11.60
CA THR A 28 3.54 13.84 12.40
C THR A 28 4.06 14.57 13.62
N GLU A 29 3.32 15.56 14.09
CA GLU A 29 3.65 16.32 15.28
C GLU A 29 2.38 16.57 16.09
N TRP A 30 2.50 16.48 17.40
CA TRP A 30 1.42 16.84 18.31
C TRP A 30 1.36 18.36 18.47
N LYS A 31 0.18 18.95 18.38
CA LYS A 31 -0.01 20.40 18.59
C LYS A 31 0.21 20.83 20.05
N LEU A 32 0.01 19.90 20.97
CA LEU A 32 0.17 20.11 22.41
C LEU A 32 1.13 19.04 22.93
N ALA A 33 2.11 19.46 23.71
CA ALA A 33 3.05 18.59 24.38
C ALA A 33 2.95 18.82 25.89
N GLY A 34 3.04 17.72 26.65
CA GLY A 34 3.17 17.75 28.10
C GLY A 34 4.43 16.98 28.51
N LEU A 35 5.08 17.42 29.58
CA LEU A 35 6.23 16.74 30.14
C LEU A 35 5.80 16.07 31.45
N ALA A 36 5.98 14.76 31.53
CA ALA A 36 5.83 14.01 32.77
C ALA A 36 7.19 13.90 33.47
N CYS A 37 7.27 14.39 34.70
CA CYS A 37 8.46 14.23 35.54
C CYS A 37 8.15 13.22 36.66
N MET A 38 9.09 12.33 36.94
CA MET A 38 9.05 11.45 38.11
C MET A 38 10.14 11.90 39.08
N ASN A 39 9.81 11.98 40.37
CA ASN A 39 10.83 12.22 41.38
C ASN A 39 11.60 10.90 41.61
N ASN A 40 12.93 10.95 41.53
CA ASN A 40 13.82 9.77 41.66
C ASN A 40 14.25 9.51 43.10
N THR A 41 13.82 10.32 44.07
CA THR A 41 14.17 10.14 45.48
C THR A 41 12.90 9.86 46.29
N ASP A 42 12.84 8.66 46.88
CA ASP A 42 11.96 8.38 48.02
C ASP A 42 12.36 9.35 49.13
N ASP A 43 11.62 10.46 49.25
CA ASP A 43 11.86 11.46 50.28
C ASP A 43 10.81 11.26 51.37
N ASP A 44 11.19 10.50 52.40
CA ASP A 44 10.41 10.26 53.63
C ASP A 44 10.04 11.59 54.34
N ALA A 45 10.63 12.72 53.92
CA ALA A 45 10.29 14.06 54.40
C ALA A 45 8.81 14.45 54.17
N CYS A 46 8.12 13.86 53.19
CA CYS A 46 6.70 14.12 52.96
C CYS A 46 5.75 13.38 53.94
N ALA A 47 6.28 12.55 54.85
CA ALA A 47 5.48 11.84 55.82
C ALA A 47 6.28 11.47 57.09
N PRO A 48 6.42 12.36 58.08
CA PRO A 48 6.98 11.95 59.36
C PRO A 48 6.11 10.90 60.11
N ASN A 49 4.84 10.65 59.72
CA ASN A 49 3.90 9.78 60.47
C ASN A 49 2.82 9.04 59.64
N ASP A 50 2.94 8.86 58.32
CA ASP A 50 1.89 8.19 57.51
C ASP A 50 2.37 6.91 56.82
N ALA A 51 1.54 5.85 56.84
CA ALA A 51 1.87 4.50 56.35
C ALA A 51 1.77 4.31 54.82
N GLY A 52 1.77 5.38 54.03
CA GLY A 52 1.64 5.34 52.57
C GLY A 52 2.82 5.97 51.86
N THR A 53 3.22 5.42 50.70
CA THR A 53 4.26 5.99 49.84
C THR A 53 3.79 7.33 49.29
N ARG A 54 4.41 8.44 49.73
CA ARG A 54 4.17 9.79 49.22
C ARG A 54 5.41 10.28 48.49
N TYR A 55 5.20 10.93 47.35
CA TYR A 55 6.26 11.57 46.58
C TYR A 55 6.14 13.08 46.71
N CYS A 56 7.19 13.75 47.16
CA CYS A 56 7.25 15.20 47.12
C CYS A 56 7.37 15.66 45.67
N ALA A 57 6.50 16.58 45.25
CA ALA A 57 6.60 17.26 43.97
C ALA A 57 6.73 18.77 44.25
N SER A 58 7.78 19.40 43.73
CA SER A 58 7.96 20.84 43.82
C SER A 58 6.88 21.56 43.01
N ASP A 59 6.49 22.75 43.46
CA ASP A 59 5.63 23.65 42.69
C ASP A 59 6.30 23.92 41.32
N PRO A 60 5.63 23.62 40.19
CA PRO A 60 6.22 23.83 38.87
C PRO A 60 6.32 25.32 38.49
N GLY A 61 5.73 26.22 39.27
CA GLY A 61 5.79 27.66 39.07
C GLY A 61 4.76 28.19 38.08
N PRO A 62 4.74 29.51 37.83
CA PRO A 62 3.73 30.15 37.01
C PRO A 62 3.78 29.66 35.55
N GLY A 63 2.61 29.33 35.01
CA GLY A 63 2.46 28.85 33.63
C GLY A 63 2.53 27.33 33.47
N TRP A 64 2.74 26.59 34.57
CA TRP A 64 2.75 25.13 34.59
C TRP A 64 1.68 24.60 35.55
N LEU A 65 1.09 23.46 35.19
CA LEU A 65 0.12 22.76 36.02
C LEU A 65 0.81 21.58 36.72
N GLN A 66 0.51 21.39 38.00
CA GLN A 66 0.90 20.16 38.70
C GLN A 66 -0.11 19.06 38.36
N CYS A 67 0.33 18.03 37.65
CA CYS A 67 -0.52 16.96 37.17
C CYS A 67 0.04 15.57 37.53
N VAL A 68 -0.85 14.60 37.68
CA VAL A 68 -0.52 13.18 37.74
C VAL A 68 -0.80 12.54 36.39
N VAL A 69 0.11 11.65 35.99
CA VAL A 69 -0.02 10.89 34.74
C VAL A 69 -0.52 9.49 35.08
N ARG A 70 -1.46 9.01 34.28
CA ARG A 70 -1.89 7.62 34.33
C ARG A 70 -2.01 7.02 32.95
N GLU A 71 -1.76 5.73 32.87
CA GLU A 71 -1.87 4.96 31.63
C GLU A 71 -3.34 4.80 31.22
N GLY A 72 -3.60 4.94 29.91
CA GLY A 72 -4.92 4.85 29.29
C GLY A 72 -5.58 6.21 29.07
N ALA A 73 -6.34 6.31 27.97
CA ALA A 73 -7.10 7.50 27.58
C ALA A 73 -8.23 7.87 28.57
N ASP A 74 -8.79 6.85 29.24
CA ASP A 74 -9.98 6.97 30.08
C ASP A 74 -9.71 6.87 31.60
N ALA A 75 -8.45 6.95 32.03
CA ALA A 75 -8.11 6.76 33.44
C ALA A 75 -8.82 7.80 34.36
N PRO A 76 -9.54 7.39 35.42
CA PRO A 76 -10.42 8.26 36.23
C PRO A 76 -9.66 9.14 37.22
N CYS A 77 -9.60 10.48 37.06
CA CYS A 77 -8.74 11.38 37.85
C CYS A 77 -8.88 11.20 39.38
N PRO A 78 -7.77 11.20 40.16
CA PRO A 78 -7.88 11.17 41.62
C PRO A 78 -8.59 12.43 42.13
N ASP A 79 -9.23 12.34 43.30
CA ASP A 79 -10.20 13.33 43.77
C ASP A 79 -9.74 14.80 43.70
N ASN A 80 -8.50 15.09 44.12
CA ASN A 80 -7.97 16.45 44.14
C ASN A 80 -7.49 16.95 42.75
N TYR A 81 -7.29 16.07 41.77
CA TYR A 81 -6.82 16.37 40.41
C TYR A 81 -7.97 16.45 39.40
N ASN A 82 -9.04 17.14 39.78
CA ASN A 82 -10.26 17.27 38.97
C ASN A 82 -10.39 18.64 38.29
N TRP A 83 -9.35 19.49 38.35
CA TRP A 83 -9.37 20.83 37.75
C TRP A 83 -9.32 20.77 36.22
N ASP A 84 -8.38 20.00 35.69
CA ASP A 84 -8.19 19.87 34.25
C ASP A 84 -7.68 18.48 33.86
N ARG A 85 -7.97 18.07 32.63
CA ARG A 85 -7.67 16.74 32.11
C ARG A 85 -7.19 16.79 30.67
N TYR A 86 -6.02 16.20 30.42
CA TYR A 86 -5.44 16.10 29.08
C TYR A 86 -5.17 14.65 28.71
N GLU A 87 -5.76 14.20 27.61
CA GLU A 87 -5.36 12.96 26.95
C GLU A 87 -4.18 13.26 26.03
N MET A 88 -3.04 12.60 26.28
CA MET A 88 -1.81 12.80 25.54
C MET A 88 -1.27 11.47 25.02
N TYR A 89 -0.39 11.58 24.03
CA TYR A 89 0.17 10.46 23.30
C TYR A 89 1.69 10.66 23.19
N PRO A 90 2.50 9.60 23.34
CA PRO A 90 3.91 9.64 22.99
C PRO A 90 4.15 10.13 21.55
N GLU A 91 5.34 10.67 21.29
CA GLU A 91 5.70 11.21 19.96
C GLU A 91 5.52 10.17 18.84
N ASP A 92 5.79 8.91 19.12
CA ASP A 92 5.70 7.79 18.20
C ASP A 92 4.37 7.01 18.29
N ALA A 93 3.37 7.48 19.06
CA ALA A 93 2.07 6.84 19.22
C ALA A 93 1.08 7.21 18.10
N VAL A 94 1.53 7.00 16.87
CA VAL A 94 0.74 7.19 15.65
C VAL A 94 0.69 5.88 14.89
N PHE A 95 -0.52 5.38 14.67
CA PHE A 95 -0.79 4.30 13.73
C PHE A 95 -1.01 4.91 12.34
N ASP A 96 -0.13 4.61 11.40
CA ASP A 96 -0.16 5.16 10.04
C ASP A 96 -0.27 4.03 9.01
N ASP A 97 -1.48 3.80 8.51
CA ASP A 97 -1.78 2.81 7.46
C ASP A 97 -1.99 3.46 6.08
N ARG A 98 -1.55 4.72 5.92
CA ARG A 98 -1.62 5.42 4.63
C ARG A 98 -0.84 4.67 3.56
N ASP A 99 -1.55 4.33 2.50
CA ASP A 99 -1.00 3.61 1.36
C ASP A 99 -1.77 3.97 0.08
N CYS A 100 -1.38 3.35 -1.03
CA CYS A 100 -2.11 3.38 -2.29
C CYS A 100 -2.83 2.03 -2.48
N GLU A 101 -3.98 2.07 -3.14
CA GLU A 101 -4.57 0.86 -3.72
C GLU A 101 -3.60 0.23 -4.72
N ALA A 102 -3.64 -1.10 -4.83
CA ALA A 102 -2.78 -1.82 -5.75
C ALA A 102 -3.02 -1.34 -7.19
N CYS A 103 -1.94 -1.03 -7.90
CA CYS A 103 -2.03 -0.80 -9.33
C CYS A 103 -2.45 -2.09 -10.02
N ALA A 104 -3.35 -1.98 -10.98
CA ALA A 104 -3.79 -3.08 -11.81
C ALA A 104 -3.81 -2.66 -13.28
N CYS A 105 -3.81 -3.68 -14.13
CA CYS A 105 -3.90 -3.53 -15.57
C CYS A 105 -5.25 -4.09 -16.01
N GLY A 106 -5.98 -3.32 -16.82
CA GLY A 106 -7.16 -3.81 -17.52
C GLY A 106 -6.81 -4.87 -18.57
N PRO A 107 -7.82 -5.39 -19.29
CA PRO A 107 -7.59 -6.26 -20.44
C PRO A 107 -6.62 -5.62 -21.43
N PRO A 108 -5.68 -6.39 -22.02
CA PRO A 108 -4.78 -5.87 -23.03
C PRO A 108 -5.56 -5.51 -24.30
N GLU A 109 -5.22 -4.37 -24.88
CA GLU A 109 -5.74 -3.82 -26.12
C GLU A 109 -4.61 -3.72 -27.15
N GLY A 110 -4.95 -3.93 -28.43
CA GLY A 110 -3.99 -3.78 -29.53
C GLY A 110 -2.94 -4.89 -29.65
N SER A 111 -3.06 -6.00 -28.90
CA SER A 111 -2.22 -7.19 -29.13
C SER A 111 -2.61 -7.88 -30.43
N ALA A 112 -1.62 -8.38 -31.17
CA ALA A 112 -1.85 -9.13 -32.40
C ALA A 112 -0.82 -10.26 -32.56
N CYS A 113 -1.20 -11.31 -33.28
CA CYS A 113 -0.29 -12.34 -33.76
C CYS A 113 -0.16 -12.18 -35.27
N ALA A 114 1.07 -12.10 -35.76
CA ALA A 114 1.40 -12.11 -37.18
C ALA A 114 2.09 -13.44 -37.52
N ALA A 115 1.79 -14.02 -38.68
CA ALA A 115 2.49 -15.20 -39.16
C ALA A 115 2.48 -15.25 -40.68
N SER A 116 3.27 -16.15 -41.27
CA SER A 116 3.19 -16.49 -42.69
C SER A 116 2.69 -17.93 -42.86
N VAL A 117 1.68 -18.14 -43.69
CA VAL A 117 1.29 -19.47 -44.17
C VAL A 117 2.02 -19.75 -45.46
N ARG A 118 2.69 -20.90 -45.51
CA ARG A 118 3.31 -21.43 -46.72
C ARG A 118 2.59 -22.68 -47.16
N LEU A 119 2.28 -22.76 -48.45
CA LEU A 119 1.68 -23.94 -49.08
C LEU A 119 2.72 -24.64 -49.93
N TYR A 120 2.63 -25.97 -49.95
CA TYR A 120 3.59 -26.82 -50.63
C TYR A 120 2.90 -27.84 -51.53
N GLU A 121 3.50 -28.09 -52.69
CA GLU A 121 3.00 -29.05 -53.68
C GLU A 121 3.30 -30.50 -53.30
N GLY A 122 4.33 -30.71 -52.49
CA GLY A 122 4.78 -32.03 -52.02
C GLY A 122 4.66 -32.22 -50.50
N PRO A 123 4.58 -33.48 -50.02
CA PRO A 123 4.45 -33.79 -48.60
C PRO A 123 5.72 -33.49 -47.79
N SER A 124 6.85 -33.21 -48.46
CA SER A 124 8.15 -32.89 -47.85
C SER A 124 8.32 -31.41 -47.49
N CYS A 125 7.33 -30.55 -47.75
CA CYS A 125 7.40 -29.10 -47.53
C CYS A 125 8.65 -28.43 -48.16
N SER A 126 9.13 -28.94 -49.30
CA SER A 126 10.35 -28.47 -49.98
C SER A 126 10.07 -27.60 -51.21
N SER A 127 8.92 -27.79 -51.88
CA SER A 127 8.48 -27.01 -53.04
C SER A 127 7.34 -26.07 -52.64
N GLN A 128 7.70 -24.85 -52.25
CA GLN A 128 6.73 -23.82 -51.89
C GLN A 128 6.02 -23.31 -53.14
N SER A 129 4.68 -23.34 -53.14
CA SER A 129 3.86 -22.78 -54.22
C SER A 129 3.36 -21.37 -53.89
N GLU A 130 3.02 -21.12 -52.61
CA GLU A 130 2.38 -19.89 -52.17
C GLU A 130 2.85 -19.48 -50.77
N GLN A 131 2.84 -18.17 -50.49
CA GLN A 131 3.04 -17.60 -49.17
C GLN A 131 2.08 -16.45 -48.90
N LEU A 132 1.39 -16.52 -47.76
CA LEU A 132 0.38 -15.55 -47.36
C LEU A 132 0.64 -15.07 -45.93
N GLY A 133 0.47 -13.76 -45.70
CA GLY A 133 0.49 -13.22 -44.35
C GLY A 133 -0.81 -13.48 -43.60
N LEU A 134 -0.72 -13.83 -42.33
CA LEU A 134 -1.83 -13.95 -41.39
C LEU A 134 -1.69 -12.92 -40.27
N LEU A 135 -2.81 -12.35 -39.85
CA LEU A 135 -2.93 -11.41 -38.75
C LEU A 135 -4.14 -11.81 -37.91
N SER A 136 -3.99 -11.99 -36.60
CA SER A 136 -5.08 -12.43 -35.71
C SER A 136 -6.33 -11.53 -35.65
N PRO A 137 -6.28 -10.20 -35.83
CA PRO A 137 -7.51 -9.40 -35.80
C PRO A 137 -8.35 -9.47 -37.09
N HIS A 138 -7.87 -10.17 -38.13
CA HIS A 138 -8.54 -10.23 -39.42
C HIS A 138 -8.66 -11.67 -39.91
N ASP A 139 -9.84 -12.03 -40.38
CA ASP A 139 -10.02 -13.21 -41.22
C ASP A 139 -9.59 -12.89 -42.64
N GLN A 140 -8.89 -13.84 -43.28
CA GLN A 140 -8.51 -13.70 -44.67
C GLN A 140 -8.77 -15.01 -45.41
N CYS A 141 -9.58 -14.92 -46.47
CA CYS A 141 -9.80 -15.98 -47.43
C CYS A 141 -9.17 -15.58 -48.75
N VAL A 142 -8.09 -16.26 -49.15
CA VAL A 142 -7.40 -15.96 -50.41
C VAL A 142 -7.63 -17.10 -51.38
N PRO A 143 -8.12 -16.83 -52.61
CA PRO A 143 -8.27 -17.86 -53.63
C PRO A 143 -6.89 -18.33 -54.11
N ILE A 144 -6.70 -19.64 -54.19
CA ILE A 144 -5.48 -20.24 -54.73
C ILE A 144 -5.66 -20.40 -56.24
N LEU A 145 -4.72 -19.85 -57.00
CA LEU A 145 -4.78 -19.82 -58.46
C LEU A 145 -3.59 -20.58 -59.07
N PRO A 146 -3.80 -21.32 -60.18
CA PRO A 146 -5.07 -21.59 -60.86
C PRO A 146 -5.99 -22.55 -60.05
N PRO A 147 -7.30 -22.57 -60.34
CA PRO A 147 -8.22 -23.54 -59.74
C PRO A 147 -7.76 -24.99 -59.95
N GLY A 148 -7.84 -25.81 -58.90
CA GLY A 148 -7.38 -27.20 -58.94
C GLY A 148 -5.91 -27.39 -58.56
N HIS A 149 -5.23 -26.33 -58.08
CA HIS A 149 -3.88 -26.43 -57.55
C HIS A 149 -3.79 -27.47 -56.41
N ALA A 150 -2.89 -28.44 -56.53
CA ALA A 150 -2.69 -29.44 -55.50
C ALA A 150 -1.95 -28.81 -54.30
N ILE A 151 -2.42 -29.12 -53.09
CA ILE A 151 -1.80 -28.70 -51.82
C ILE A 151 -1.52 -29.98 -51.04
N ALA A 152 -0.25 -30.37 -50.99
CA ALA A 152 0.17 -31.56 -50.24
C ALA A 152 0.68 -31.22 -48.84
N GLY A 153 1.06 -29.96 -48.60
CA GLY A 153 1.56 -29.50 -47.31
C GLY A 153 1.18 -28.06 -47.01
N LYS A 154 1.08 -27.74 -45.72
CA LYS A 154 0.98 -26.38 -45.20
C LYS A 154 1.88 -26.21 -43.98
N ALA A 155 2.53 -25.07 -43.87
CA ALA A 155 3.31 -24.71 -42.69
C ALA A 155 2.99 -23.27 -42.29
N ILE A 156 3.08 -23.00 -40.99
CA ILE A 156 3.10 -21.63 -40.47
C ILE A 156 4.56 -21.32 -40.14
N THR A 157 5.08 -20.24 -40.71
CA THR A 157 6.43 -19.71 -40.49
C THR A 157 6.34 -18.29 -39.97
N ASP A 158 7.46 -17.74 -39.52
CA ASP A 158 7.58 -16.31 -39.21
C ASP A 158 6.51 -15.83 -38.20
N LEU A 159 6.20 -16.69 -37.22
CA LEU A 159 5.26 -16.40 -36.15
C LEU A 159 5.83 -15.34 -35.22
N ASP A 160 5.13 -14.22 -35.10
CA ASP A 160 5.50 -13.09 -34.25
C ASP A 160 4.30 -12.60 -33.43
N TYR A 161 4.57 -12.20 -32.19
CA TYR A 161 3.57 -11.72 -31.24
C TYR A 161 3.81 -10.24 -30.95
N VAL A 162 2.88 -9.41 -31.38
CA VAL A 162 2.88 -7.97 -31.12
C VAL A 162 2.24 -7.74 -29.75
N PRO A 163 2.98 -7.20 -28.75
CA PRO A 163 2.45 -6.96 -27.42
C PRO A 163 1.39 -5.85 -27.46
N GLY A 164 0.30 -6.05 -26.72
CA GLY A 164 -0.71 -5.02 -26.47
C GLY A 164 -0.31 -4.07 -25.35
N THR A 165 -1.13 -3.05 -25.14
CA THR A 165 -1.06 -2.17 -23.96
C THR A 165 -2.31 -2.37 -23.11
N CYS A 166 -2.26 -1.97 -21.85
CA CYS A 166 -3.41 -2.09 -20.95
C CYS A 166 -3.65 -0.75 -20.24
N SER A 167 -4.92 -0.39 -20.05
CA SER A 167 -5.28 0.78 -19.24
C SER A 167 -4.96 0.53 -17.77
N ALA A 168 -4.25 1.46 -17.15
CA ALA A 168 -3.90 1.38 -15.74
C ALA A 168 -5.10 1.74 -14.85
N THR A 169 -5.27 1.01 -13.74
CA THR A 169 -6.27 1.27 -12.71
C THR A 169 -5.64 1.17 -11.31
N GLY A 170 -6.34 1.65 -10.28
CA GLY A 170 -5.87 1.68 -8.89
C GLY A 170 -5.02 2.91 -8.57
N GLY A 171 -4.16 2.80 -7.55
CA GLY A 171 -3.31 3.91 -7.08
C GLY A 171 -4.04 4.99 -6.28
N ALA A 172 -5.34 4.84 -6.03
CA ALA A 172 -6.07 5.76 -5.17
C ALA A 172 -5.49 5.72 -3.73
N PRO A 173 -5.39 6.87 -3.05
CA PRO A 173 -4.92 6.90 -1.68
C PRO A 173 -5.93 6.19 -0.77
N LYS A 174 -5.43 5.40 0.17
CA LYS A 174 -6.20 4.71 1.19
C LYS A 174 -5.50 4.82 2.54
N GLY A 175 -6.24 4.51 3.61
CA GLY A 175 -5.72 4.60 4.97
C GLY A 175 -5.61 6.04 5.47
N GLU A 176 -5.11 6.19 6.69
CA GLU A 176 -5.04 7.42 7.45
C GLU A 176 -4.01 7.32 8.58
N ALA A 177 -3.61 8.46 9.12
CA ALA A 177 -2.76 8.51 10.30
C ALA A 177 -3.65 8.80 11.53
N LYS A 178 -3.71 7.85 12.46
CA LYS A 178 -4.50 7.93 13.69
C LYS A 178 -3.61 7.87 14.92
N LYS A 179 -4.16 8.39 16.02
CA LYS A 179 -3.57 8.22 17.34
C LYS A 179 -3.64 6.75 17.76
N ASP A 180 -2.57 6.22 18.32
CA ASP A 180 -2.57 4.90 18.94
C ASP A 180 -3.16 4.98 20.36
N VAL A 181 -4.46 4.71 20.46
CA VAL A 181 -5.22 4.75 21.73
C VAL A 181 -4.68 3.80 22.79
N THR A 182 -3.95 2.74 22.41
CA THR A 182 -3.37 1.79 23.37
C THR A 182 -2.21 2.38 24.15
N ARG A 183 -1.60 3.44 23.62
CA ARG A 183 -0.47 4.15 24.23
C ARG A 183 -0.85 5.52 24.78
N ALA A 184 -2.15 5.81 24.84
CA ALA A 184 -2.65 7.03 25.43
C ALA A 184 -2.30 7.10 26.92
N VAL A 185 -2.00 8.30 27.39
CA VAL A 185 -1.85 8.62 28.81
C VAL A 185 -2.78 9.78 29.16
N THR A 186 -3.33 9.75 30.36
CA THR A 186 -4.16 10.83 30.90
C THR A 186 -3.36 11.63 31.92
N PHE A 187 -3.24 12.93 31.69
CA PHE A 187 -2.79 13.89 32.69
C PHE A 187 -4.03 14.44 33.40
N CYS A 188 -4.05 14.32 34.72
CA CYS A 188 -5.06 14.93 35.58
C CYS A 188 -4.37 16.01 36.42
N CYS A 189 -4.87 17.23 36.40
CA CYS A 189 -4.19 18.39 36.99
C CYS A 189 -4.92 18.93 38.22
N LEU A 190 -4.15 19.43 39.18
CA LEU A 190 -4.66 20.19 40.33
C LEU A 190 -5.04 21.60 39.89
N HIS A 191 -5.88 22.25 40.69
CA HIS A 191 -6.06 23.69 40.60
C HIS A 191 -4.71 24.38 40.85
N PRO A 192 -4.32 25.38 40.03
CA PRO A 192 -3.06 26.08 40.22
C PRO A 192 -3.00 26.78 41.59
N PHE A 193 -1.90 26.61 42.31
CA PHE A 193 -1.70 27.22 43.63
C PHE A 193 -1.60 28.75 43.56
N TYR A 194 -1.13 29.29 42.44
CA TYR A 194 -0.98 30.73 42.21
C TYR A 194 -2.27 31.44 41.75
N LEU A 195 -3.37 30.69 41.60
CA LEU A 195 -4.71 31.24 41.30
C LEU A 195 -5.66 31.19 42.50
N ILE A 196 -5.14 30.81 43.68
CA ILE A 196 -5.90 30.83 44.93
C ILE A 196 -5.73 32.23 45.53
N ASP A 197 -6.71 33.10 45.31
CA ASP A 197 -6.92 34.33 46.08
C ASP A 197 -7.36 34.03 47.51
#